data_AF-A0A4U9WRC3-F1
#
_entry.id   AF-A0A4U9WRC3-F1
#
_cell.length_a   1.000
_cell.length_b   1.000
_cell.length_c   1.000
_cell.angle_alpha   90.00
_cell.angle_beta   90.00
_cell.angle_gamma   90.00
#
_symmetry.space_group_name_H-M   'P 1'
#
loop_
_entity.id
_entity.type
_entity.pdbx_description
1 polymer ?
#
loop_
_entity_poly.entity_id
_entity_poly.type
_entity_poly.pdbx_seq_one_letter_code
_entity_poly.pdbx_strand_id
1 'polypeptide(L)'
;MAALWAKATLDFISQFRLDFGILGISGIDMDGSLLEFDYHEVRTKRAIIENSRCVMLVTDHSKFGRNAMVNLGNMNLIDYLFTDQAPPPSVMKIIEQYDVQLELC
;
A
#
# COMPACT_ATOMS: atom_id res chain seq x y z
N MET A 1 25.67 1.88 7.12
CA MET A 1 25.23 0.51 7.46
C MET A 1 23.77 0.24 7.12
N ALA A 2 22.79 1.05 7.56
CA ALA A 2 21.35 0.82 7.26
C ALA A 2 21.01 0.63 5.77
N ALA A 3 21.66 1.37 4.86
CA ALA A 3 21.46 1.23 3.42
C ALA A 3 21.89 -0.13 2.83
N LEU A 4 22.86 -0.83 3.44
CA LEU A 4 23.28 -2.17 3.01
C LEU A 4 22.22 -3.24 3.34
N TRP A 5 21.61 -3.13 4.51
CA TRP A 5 20.52 -4.02 4.93
C TRP A 5 19.28 -3.81 4.06
N ALA A 6 18.92 -2.56 3.76
CA ALA A 6 17.79 -2.27 2.88
C ALA A 6 17.94 -2.90 1.50
N LYS A 7 19.14 -2.85 0.90
CA LYS A 7 19.42 -3.51 -0.38
C LYS A 7 19.34 -5.03 -0.26
N ALA A 8 19.96 -5.61 0.77
CA ALA A 8 19.91 -7.06 0.99
C ALA A 8 18.49 -7.59 1.22
N THR A 9 17.63 -6.84 1.91
CA THR A 9 16.22 -7.21 2.13
C THR A 9 15.42 -7.19 0.82
N LEU A 10 15.65 -6.21 -0.06
CA LEU A 10 15.01 -6.15 -1.38
C LEU A 10 15.46 -7.34 -2.27
N ASP A 11 16.77 -7.57 -2.32
CA ASP A 11 17.35 -8.69 -3.09
C ASP A 11 16.90 -10.05 -2.53
N PHE A 12 16.59 -10.14 -1.23
CA PHE A 12 16.02 -11.33 -0.62
C PHE A 12 14.54 -11.51 -0.97
N ILE A 13 13.69 -10.49 -0.80
CA ILE A 13 12.25 -10.57 -1.08
C ILE A 13 11.98 -10.93 -2.55
N SER A 14 12.76 -10.37 -3.48
CA SER A 14 12.65 -10.66 -4.92
C SER A 14 12.94 -12.12 -5.32
N GLN A 15 13.52 -12.93 -4.42
CA GLN A 15 13.71 -14.36 -4.65
C GLN A 15 12.49 -15.20 -4.27
N PHE A 16 11.50 -14.62 -3.59
CA PHE A 16 10.28 -15.29 -3.16
C PHE A 16 9.08 -14.84 -3.99
N ARG A 17 8.24 -15.80 -4.38
CA ARG A 17 6.88 -15.50 -4.83
C ARG A 17 5.98 -15.57 -3.60
N LEU A 18 5.57 -14.42 -3.08
CA LEU A 18 4.67 -14.36 -1.94
C LEU A 18 3.25 -14.64 -2.42
N ASP A 19 2.53 -15.50 -1.70
CA ASP A 19 1.10 -15.68 -1.95
C ASP A 19 0.32 -14.44 -1.48
N PHE A 20 0.75 -13.83 -0.37
CA PHE A 20 0.14 -12.64 0.21
C PHE A 20 1.18 -11.60 0.66
N GLY A 21 1.02 -10.35 0.23
CA GLY A 21 1.77 -9.20 0.69
C GLY A 21 0.88 -8.28 1.53
N ILE A 22 1.12 -8.20 2.84
CA ILE A 22 0.35 -7.35 3.74
C ILE A 22 1.17 -6.08 4.03
N LEU A 23 0.57 -4.92 3.78
CA LEU A 23 1.21 -3.62 4.02
C LEU A 23 0.28 -2.63 4.70
N GLY A 24 0.88 -1.74 5.49
CA GLY A 24 0.25 -0.50 5.90
C GLY A 24 0.67 0.67 5.02
N ILE A 25 0.06 1.83 5.25
CA ILE A 25 0.37 3.08 4.52
C ILE A 25 0.38 4.27 5.48
N SER A 26 1.15 5.30 5.14
CA SER A 26 1.15 6.55 5.91
C SER A 26 0.01 7.50 5.54
N GLY A 27 -0.48 7.46 4.30
CA GLY A 27 -1.59 8.29 3.85
C GLY A 27 -2.20 7.80 2.54
N ILE A 28 -3.47 8.11 2.34
CA ILE A 28 -4.20 7.86 1.10
C ILE A 28 -4.79 9.19 0.67
N ASP A 29 -4.43 9.68 -0.51
CA ASP A 29 -5.02 10.90 -1.06
C ASP A 29 -6.42 10.62 -1.63
N MET A 30 -7.21 11.68 -1.83
CA MET A 30 -8.60 11.60 -2.30
C MET A 30 -8.73 11.07 -3.73
N ASP A 31 -7.64 11.09 -4.50
CA ASP A 31 -7.53 10.50 -5.83
C ASP A 31 -7.05 9.03 -5.83
N GLY A 32 -6.87 8.45 -4.64
CA GLY A 32 -6.45 7.07 -4.44
C GLY A 32 -4.94 6.86 -4.47
N SER A 33 -4.15 7.94 -4.49
CA SER A 33 -2.70 7.85 -4.34
C SER A 33 -2.33 7.30 -2.96
N LEU A 34 -1.47 6.28 -2.94
CA LEU A 34 -0.91 5.69 -1.72
C LEU A 34 0.40 6.42 -1.41
N LEU A 35 0.52 6.96 -0.19
CA LEU A 35 1.59 7.89 0.18
C LEU A 35 2.40 7.42 1.38
N GLU A 36 3.69 7.74 1.36
CA GLU A 36 4.66 7.45 2.41
C GLU A 36 5.52 8.65 2.82
N PHE A 37 6.04 8.61 4.05
CA PHE A 37 6.97 9.64 4.54
C PHE A 37 8.42 9.37 4.14
N ASP A 38 8.81 8.10 4.00
CA ASP A 38 10.18 7.70 3.70
C ASP A 38 10.26 6.93 2.37
N TYR A 39 11.19 7.35 1.52
CA TYR A 39 11.52 6.67 0.28
C TYR A 39 11.99 5.22 0.49
N HIS A 40 12.66 4.91 1.60
CA HIS A 40 13.07 3.54 1.92
C HIS A 40 11.87 2.61 2.18
N GLU A 41 10.81 3.12 2.80
CA GLU A 41 9.57 2.37 2.97
C GLU A 41 8.90 2.10 1.62
N VAL A 42 8.86 3.11 0.73
CA VAL A 42 8.33 2.95 -0.62
C VAL A 42 9.04 1.85 -1.39
N ARG A 43 10.38 1.81 -1.37
CA ARG A 43 11.13 0.76 -2.08
C ARG A 43 10.82 -0.64 -1.55
N THR A 44 10.73 -0.78 -0.23
CA THR A 44 10.43 -2.07 0.42
C THR A 44 9.02 -2.54 0.07
N LYS A 45 8.02 -1.65 0.18
CA LYS A 45 6.63 -1.95 -0.16
C LYS A 45 6.46 -2.26 -1.64
N ARG A 46 7.16 -1.55 -2.53
CA ARG A 46 7.18 -1.87 -3.97
C ARG A 46 7.67 -3.28 -4.24
N ALA A 47 8.77 -3.69 -3.63
CA ALA A 47 9.26 -5.05 -3.78
C ALA A 47 8.24 -6.09 -3.27
N ILE A 48 7.55 -5.82 -2.16
CA ILE A 48 6.48 -6.70 -1.67
C ILE A 48 5.34 -6.78 -2.69
N ILE A 49 4.83 -5.65 -3.17
CA ILE A 49 3.74 -5.57 -4.15
C ILE A 49 4.11 -6.34 -5.43
N GLU A 50 5.30 -6.08 -5.98
CA GLU A 50 5.75 -6.68 -7.25
C GLU A 50 6.00 -8.19 -7.16
N ASN A 51 6.24 -8.72 -5.96
CA ASN A 51 6.52 -10.14 -5.73
C ASN A 51 5.35 -10.89 -5.06
N SER A 52 4.20 -10.23 -4.86
CA SER A 52 3.02 -10.84 -4.24
C SER A 52 1.96 -11.15 -5.29
N ARG A 53 1.31 -12.31 -5.13
CA ARG A 53 0.14 -12.71 -5.95
C ARG A 53 -1.13 -11.98 -5.53
N CYS A 54 -1.24 -11.68 -4.25
CA CYS A 54 -2.33 -10.92 -3.66
C CYS A 54 -1.76 -9.91 -2.67
N VAL A 55 -2.19 -8.66 -2.78
CA VAL A 55 -1.74 -7.53 -1.98
C VAL A 55 -2.89 -7.03 -1.12
N MET A 56 -2.65 -6.98 0.19
CA MET A 56 -3.62 -6.55 1.20
C MET A 56 -3.11 -5.28 1.88
N LEU A 57 -3.86 -4.19 1.76
CA LEU A 57 -3.59 -2.95 2.47
C LEU A 57 -4.44 -2.88 3.73
N VAL A 58 -3.80 -2.70 4.87
CA VAL A 58 -4.46 -2.53 6.16
C VAL A 58 -4.18 -1.13 6.66
N THR A 59 -5.24 -0.35 6.90
CA THR A 59 -5.13 1.04 7.34
C THR A 59 -6.32 1.44 8.19
N ASP A 60 -6.15 2.44 9.05
CA ASP A 60 -7.28 3.07 9.71
C ASP A 60 -7.81 4.28 8.91
N HIS A 61 -9.03 4.69 9.20
CA HIS A 61 -9.74 5.78 8.54
C HIS A 61 -9.01 7.13 8.65
N SER A 62 -8.14 7.34 9.66
CA SER A 62 -7.38 8.59 9.81
C SER A 62 -6.33 8.79 8.72
N LYS A 63 -6.06 7.77 7.88
CA LYS A 63 -5.10 7.88 6.77
C LYS A 63 -5.72 8.44 5.49
N PHE A 64 -7.05 8.46 5.35
CA PHE A 64 -7.69 9.08 4.19
C PHE A 64 -7.57 10.60 4.24
N GLY A 65 -7.09 11.22 3.16
CA GLY A 65 -6.85 12.66 3.05
C GLY A 65 -5.59 13.13 3.75
N ARG A 66 -4.75 12.20 4.22
CA ARG A 66 -3.51 12.52 4.89
C ARG A 66 -2.40 12.72 3.87
N ASN A 67 -1.80 13.90 3.91
CA ASN A 67 -0.64 14.22 3.09
C ASN A 67 0.61 13.48 3.60
N ALA A 68 1.37 12.92 2.65
CA ALA A 68 2.72 12.40 2.83
C ALA A 68 3.55 12.69 1.57
N MET A 69 4.87 12.78 1.71
CA MET A 69 5.72 13.41 0.68
C MET A 69 6.05 12.49 -0.50
N VAL A 70 6.05 11.17 -0.29
CA VAL A 70 6.53 10.20 -1.28
C VAL A 70 5.38 9.37 -1.80
N ASN A 71 5.20 9.36 -3.11
CA ASN A 71 4.15 8.56 -3.74
C ASN A 71 4.61 7.10 -3.88
N LEU A 72 3.91 6.17 -3.23
CA LEU A 72 4.09 4.73 -3.42
C LEU A 72 3.49 4.30 -4.75
N GLY A 73 2.27 4.75 -5.04
CA GLY A 73 1.53 4.48 -6.28
C GLY A 73 0.06 4.81 -6.12
N ASN A 74 -0.82 4.02 -6.72
CA ASN A 74 -2.27 4.21 -6.64
C ASN A 74 -2.97 2.95 -6.11
N MET A 75 -4.24 3.07 -5.76
CA MET A 75 -5.10 2.00 -5.24
C MET A 75 -5.15 0.76 -6.14
N ASN A 76 -4.88 0.89 -7.44
CA ASN A 76 -4.79 -0.24 -8.37
C ASN A 76 -3.62 -1.22 -8.11
N LEU A 77 -2.76 -0.92 -7.14
CA LEU A 77 -1.65 -1.79 -6.74
C LEU A 77 -2.03 -2.80 -5.65
N ILE A 78 -3.25 -2.70 -5.12
CA ILE A 78 -3.73 -3.54 -4.02
C ILE A 78 -4.97 -4.31 -4.47
N ASP A 79 -5.16 -5.50 -3.93
CA ASP A 79 -6.34 -6.33 -4.20
C ASP A 79 -7.40 -6.18 -3.11
N TYR A 80 -6.96 -6.02 -1.85
CA TYR A 80 -7.83 -5.84 -0.69
C TYR A 80 -7.47 -4.59 0.10
N LEU A 81 -8.48 -3.89 0.58
CA LEU A 81 -8.39 -2.79 1.54
C LEU A 81 -9.16 -3.15 2.82
N PHE A 82 -8.47 -3.15 3.95
CA PHE A 82 -9.04 -3.33 5.28
C PHE A 82 -8.99 -2.00 6.03
N THR A 83 -10.13 -1.54 6.54
CA THR A 83 -10.24 -0.29 7.31
C THR A 83 -11.36 -0.32 8.34
N ASP A 84 -11.22 0.47 9.40
CA ASP A 84 -12.16 0.50 10.53
C ASP A 84 -13.43 1.32 10.24
N GLN A 85 -13.41 2.17 9.21
CA GLN A 85 -14.58 2.91 8.74
C GLN A 85 -14.64 2.99 7.23
N ALA A 86 -15.83 3.27 6.71
CA ALA A 86 -16.07 3.47 5.29
C ALA A 86 -15.17 4.61 4.73
N PRO A 87 -14.44 4.37 3.63
CA PRO A 87 -13.66 5.40 2.96
C PRO A 87 -14.53 6.57 2.47
N PRO A 88 -13.94 7.77 2.27
CA PRO A 88 -14.66 8.90 1.68
C PRO A 88 -15.26 8.57 0.30
N PRO A 89 -16.35 9.25 -0.13
CA PRO A 89 -17.02 8.93 -1.40
C PRO A 89 -16.14 9.01 -2.64
N SER A 90 -15.11 9.87 -2.65
CA SER A 90 -14.13 9.93 -3.74
C SER A 90 -13.30 8.65 -3.81
N VAL A 91 -12.82 8.17 -2.66
CA VAL A 91 -12.01 6.95 -2.54
C VAL A 91 -12.86 5.71 -2.81
N MET A 92 -14.12 5.69 -2.37
CA MET A 92 -15.06 4.59 -2.69
C MET A 92 -15.21 4.37 -4.20
N LYS A 93 -15.36 5.46 -4.99
CA LYS A 93 -15.42 5.36 -6.45
C LYS A 93 -14.16 4.74 -7.06
N ILE A 94 -13.00 5.02 -6.45
CA ILE A 94 -11.71 4.50 -6.92
C ILE A 94 -11.56 3.03 -6.58
N ILE A 95 -12.01 2.62 -5.39
CA ILE A 95 -12.08 1.21 -4.97
C ILE A 95 -12.94 0.42 -5.97
N GLU A 96 -14.13 0.92 -6.28
CA GLU A 96 -15.02 0.32 -7.29
C GLU A 96 -14.39 0.31 -8.69
N GLN A 97 -13.75 1.41 -9.10
CA GLN A 97 -13.11 1.54 -10.42
C GLN A 97 -11.99 0.52 -10.64
N TYR A 98 -11.22 0.20 -9.59
CA TYR A 98 -10.10 -0.73 -9.66
C TYR A 98 -10.43 -2.13 -9.15
N ASP A 99 -11.69 -2.43 -8.88
CA ASP A 99 -12.16 -3.73 -8.36
C ASP A 99 -11.45 -4.18 -7.08
N VAL A 100 -11.10 -3.21 -6.22
CA VAL A 100 -10.46 -3.47 -4.93
C VAL A 100 -11.52 -3.95 -3.95
N GLN A 101 -11.25 -5.08 -3.31
CA GLN A 101 -12.14 -5.65 -2.30
C GLN A 101 -12.02 -4.87 -1.00
N LEU A 102 -13.12 -4.27 -0.53
CA LEU A 102 -13.15 -3.51 0.71
C LEU A 102 -13.76 -4.34 1.85
N GLU A 103 -13.03 -4.45 2.95
CA GLU A 103 -13.48 -5.13 4.17
C GLU A 103 -13.43 -4.15 5.36
N LEU A 104 -14.54 -4.08 6.10
CA LEU A 104 -14.63 -3.25 7.31
C LEU A 104 -14.37 -4.11 8.55
N CYS A 105 -13.47 -3.67 9.43
CA CYS A 105 -12.99 -4.46 10.57
C CYS A 105 -12.89 -3.68 11.88
#